data_AF-A0AAV2YHM7-F1
#
_entry.id   AF-A0AAV2YHM7-F1
#
_cell.length_a   1.000
_cell.length_b   1.000
_cell.length_c   1.000
_cell.angle_alpha   90.00
_cell.angle_beta   90.00
_cell.angle_gamma   90.00
#
_symmetry.space_group_name_H-M   'P 1'
#
loop_
_entity.id
_entity.type
_entity.pdbx_description
1 polymer ?
#
loop_
_entity_poly.entity_id
_entity_poly.type
_entity_poly.pdbx_seq_one_letter_code
_entity_poly.pdbx_strand_id
1 'polypeptide(L)'
;MTPSRVWLDDEGEGGFAVPQGKGERLIICHVGGRSGFVVGAKLIFRGSKALKDSDYHTEMNASVFMDWMKRRVFPAVPRRSVIVIDRATYHTTLTDATKPARSTFKKILPVGHPELNPIEMAWGYVKAYVAKRNNTFSLAEVERLAHEALDTFDASQWARYEDHCIKVEQMFITHADEAALDMGD
;
A
#
# COMPACT_ATOMS: atom_id res chain seq x y z
N MET A 1 -6.99 22.46 17.46
CA MET A 1 -7.30 21.04 17.19
C MET A 1 -7.11 20.81 15.72
N THR A 2 -6.05 20.11 15.34
CA THR A 2 -5.77 19.77 13.95
C THR A 2 -6.56 18.51 13.62
N PRO A 3 -7.41 18.49 12.58
CA PRO A 3 -8.17 17.29 12.24
C PRO A 3 -7.20 16.19 11.81
N SER A 4 -7.38 15.00 12.40
CA SER A 4 -6.64 13.79 12.03
C SER A 4 -6.94 13.43 10.58
N ARG A 5 -5.90 13.39 9.74
CA ARG A 5 -5.95 12.97 8.33
C ARG A 5 -6.26 11.48 8.25
N VAL A 6 -7.54 11.14 8.29
CA VAL A 6 -8.02 9.76 8.26
C VAL A 6 -9.07 9.68 7.16
N TRP A 7 -8.79 8.89 6.12
CA TRP A 7 -9.61 8.78 4.93
C TRP A 7 -10.78 7.82 5.17
N LEU A 8 -12.00 8.33 4.97
CA LEU A 8 -13.28 7.61 5.01
C LEU A 8 -13.76 7.46 3.56
N ASP A 9 -14.39 6.34 3.22
CA ASP A 9 -15.07 6.20 1.93
C ASP A 9 -16.39 6.99 1.87
N ASP A 10 -17.07 6.95 0.71
CA ASP A 10 -18.34 7.64 0.47
C ASP A 10 -19.49 7.12 1.36
N GLU A 11 -19.34 5.94 1.97
CA GLU A 11 -20.28 5.33 2.93
C GLU A 11 -19.90 5.67 4.39
N GLY A 12 -18.82 6.43 4.61
CA GLY A 12 -18.30 6.76 5.94
C GLY A 12 -17.52 5.61 6.59
N GLU A 13 -17.17 4.57 5.82
CA GLU A 13 -16.37 3.44 6.26
C GLU A 13 -14.91 3.67 5.79
N GLY A 14 -14.00 3.94 6.72
CA GLY A 14 -12.61 4.07 6.35
C GLY A 14 -11.78 4.83 7.35
N GLY A 15 -10.53 4.38 7.48
CA GLY A 15 -9.56 5.08 8.28
C GLY A 15 -9.68 4.78 9.76
N PHE A 16 -8.67 4.08 10.26
CA PHE A 16 -8.51 3.82 11.68
C PHE A 16 -7.51 4.82 12.27
N ALA A 17 -7.92 5.50 13.33
CA ALA A 17 -6.96 5.97 14.33
C ALA A 17 -6.42 4.73 15.05
N VAL A 18 -5.42 4.07 14.47
CA VAL A 18 -4.79 2.90 15.10
C VAL A 18 -3.90 3.41 16.24
N PRO A 19 -4.10 2.99 17.50
CA PRO A 19 -3.10 3.22 18.52
C PRO A 19 -1.79 2.54 18.10
N GLN A 20 -0.70 3.29 17.98
CA GLN A 20 0.63 2.68 17.80
C GLN A 20 1.03 1.98 19.11
N GLY A 21 0.62 0.72 19.26
CA GLY A 21 1.01 -0.13 20.38
C GLY A 21 2.42 -0.71 20.21
N LYS A 22 3.20 -0.72 21.30
CA LYS A 22 4.40 -1.57 21.42
C LYS A 22 3.93 -3.03 21.56
N GLY A 23 4.00 -3.80 20.47
CA GLY A 23 3.61 -5.20 20.42
C GLY A 23 4.16 -5.89 19.17
N GLU A 24 4.05 -7.22 19.12
CA GLU A 24 4.37 -8.00 17.93
C GLU A 24 3.48 -7.55 16.76
N ARG A 25 4.03 -7.55 15.55
CA ARG A 25 3.36 -7.01 14.36
C ARG A 25 3.15 -8.09 13.34
N LEU A 26 2.10 -7.95 12.54
CA LEU A 26 1.93 -8.72 11.32
C LEU A 26 2.32 -7.82 10.15
N ILE A 27 3.26 -8.29 9.34
CA ILE A 27 3.72 -7.61 8.13
C ILE A 27 3.11 -8.35 6.94
N ILE A 28 2.50 -7.58 6.04
CA ILE A 28 1.82 -8.08 4.85
C ILE A 28 2.37 -7.34 3.63
N CYS A 29 2.74 -8.10 2.60
CA CYS A 29 3.00 -7.58 1.25
C CYS A 29 2.14 -8.32 0.24
N HIS A 30 1.53 -7.57 -0.66
CA HIS A 30 0.75 -8.12 -1.76
C HIS A 30 0.79 -7.16 -2.95
N VAL A 31 0.60 -7.71 -4.15
CA VAL A 31 0.32 -6.93 -5.37
C VAL A 31 -1.08 -7.27 -5.85
N GLY A 32 -1.78 -6.28 -6.39
CA GLY A 32 -3.09 -6.47 -7.01
C GLY A 32 -3.40 -5.34 -7.98
N GLY A 33 -4.52 -5.49 -8.69
CA GLY A 33 -5.09 -4.47 -9.57
C GLY A 33 -6.49 -4.88 -9.99
N ARG A 34 -7.03 -4.36 -11.10
CA ARG A 34 -8.43 -4.54 -11.53
C ARG A 34 -9.00 -5.96 -11.46
N SER A 35 -8.14 -6.98 -11.59
CA SER A 35 -8.50 -8.39 -11.52
C SER A 35 -8.45 -9.00 -10.11
N GLY A 36 -8.31 -8.19 -9.06
CA GLY A 36 -8.12 -8.69 -7.69
C GLY A 36 -6.63 -8.75 -7.29
N PHE A 37 -6.39 -9.33 -6.12
CA PHE A 37 -5.05 -9.65 -5.65
C PHE A 37 -4.42 -10.76 -6.51
N VAL A 38 -3.14 -10.61 -6.85
CA VAL A 38 -2.43 -11.57 -7.71
C VAL A 38 -2.13 -12.86 -6.95
N VAL A 39 -2.76 -13.96 -7.39
CA VAL A 39 -2.57 -15.28 -6.79
C VAL A 39 -1.09 -15.66 -6.77
N GLY A 40 -0.60 -16.12 -5.61
CA GLY A 40 0.80 -16.51 -5.41
C GLY A 40 1.75 -15.36 -5.04
N ALA A 41 1.29 -14.11 -5.06
CA ALA A 41 2.11 -12.95 -4.70
C ALA A 41 2.00 -12.55 -3.21
N LYS A 42 1.11 -13.17 -2.43
CA LYS A 42 0.90 -12.91 -1.00
C LYS A 42 2.15 -13.25 -0.18
N LEU A 43 2.60 -12.33 0.66
CA LEU A 43 3.60 -12.56 1.71
C LEU A 43 3.06 -12.02 3.03
N ILE A 44 3.00 -12.88 4.04
CA ILE A 44 2.58 -12.52 5.40
C ILE A 44 3.59 -13.15 6.37
N PHE A 45 4.07 -12.36 7.32
CA PHE A 45 4.95 -12.85 8.37
C PHE A 45 4.86 -11.98 9.62
N ARG A 46 5.26 -12.54 10.76
CA ARG A 46 5.27 -11.82 12.04
C ARG A 46 6.60 -11.08 12.22
N GLY A 47 6.51 -9.80 12.54
CA GLY A 47 7.62 -9.01 13.08
C GLY A 47 8.01 -9.52 14.46
N SER A 48 9.31 -9.53 14.74
CA SER A 48 9.83 -9.95 16.04
C SER A 48 9.51 -8.93 17.15
N LYS A 49 9.55 -9.34 18.42
CA LYS A 49 9.58 -8.38 19.53
C LYS A 49 10.80 -7.48 19.38
N ALA A 50 10.59 -6.24 18.94
CA ALA A 50 11.59 -5.19 18.97
C ALA A 50 12.23 -5.14 20.37
N LEU A 51 13.54 -5.41 20.45
CA LEU A 51 14.38 -4.89 21.53
C LEU A 51 14.11 -3.38 21.62
N LYS A 52 14.07 -2.82 22.84
CA LYS A 52 13.99 -1.36 23.06
C LYS A 52 15.04 -0.70 22.13
N ASP A 53 14.59 0.09 21.15
CA ASP A 53 15.35 0.76 20.07
C ASP A 53 15.46 0.07 18.69
N SER A 54 14.75 -1.03 18.43
CA SER A 54 14.63 -1.56 17.06
C SER A 54 13.62 -0.76 16.24
N ASP A 55 14.12 0.02 15.28
CA ASP A 55 13.40 0.64 14.18
C ASP A 55 12.49 -0.37 13.45
N TYR A 56 11.33 0.06 12.95
CA TYR A 56 10.47 -0.73 12.05
C TYR A 56 11.24 -1.24 10.81
N HIS A 57 12.35 -0.58 10.46
CA HIS A 57 13.18 -0.91 9.31
C HIS A 57 14.00 -2.21 9.42
N THR A 58 14.01 -2.91 10.56
CA THR A 58 14.71 -4.21 10.66
C THR A 58 13.90 -5.38 10.12
N GLU A 59 12.56 -5.31 10.18
CA GLU A 59 11.67 -6.44 9.87
C GLU A 59 11.34 -6.53 8.37
N MET A 60 10.86 -5.43 7.78
CA MET A 60 10.75 -5.26 6.33
C MET A 60 11.91 -4.40 5.85
N ASN A 61 12.77 -4.97 5.00
CA ASN A 61 13.95 -4.30 4.46
C ASN A 61 14.11 -4.58 2.96
N ALA A 62 15.07 -3.90 2.32
CA ALA A 62 15.30 -4.01 0.88
C ALA A 62 15.56 -5.46 0.43
N SER A 63 16.23 -6.28 1.24
CA SER A 63 16.51 -7.69 0.89
C SER A 63 15.23 -8.51 0.86
N VAL A 64 14.41 -8.43 1.93
CA VAL A 64 13.12 -9.12 2.03
C VAL A 64 12.19 -8.69 0.89
N PHE A 65 12.11 -7.39 0.65
CA PHE A 65 11.30 -6.83 -0.44
C PHE A 65 11.75 -7.33 -1.82
N MET A 66 13.05 -7.28 -2.12
CA MET A 66 13.57 -7.73 -3.42
C MET A 66 13.44 -9.24 -3.60
N ASP A 67 13.57 -10.02 -2.53
CA ASP A 67 13.35 -11.45 -2.55
C ASP A 67 11.89 -11.79 -2.86
N TRP A 68 10.96 -11.12 -2.20
CA TRP A 68 9.54 -11.20 -2.48
C TRP A 68 9.21 -10.85 -3.93
N MET A 69 9.75 -9.74 -4.44
CA MET A 69 9.57 -9.32 -5.83
C MET A 69 10.04 -10.41 -6.81
N LYS A 70 11.23 -10.97 -6.58
CA LYS A 70 11.81 -12.01 -7.45
C LYS A 70 11.10 -13.35 -7.37
N ARG A 71 10.73 -13.80 -6.17
CA ARG A 71 10.25 -15.17 -5.93
C ARG A 71 8.73 -15.31 -5.97
N ARG A 72 7.99 -14.21 -5.88
CA ARG A 72 6.53 -14.22 -5.77
C ARG A 72 5.87 -13.32 -6.80
N VAL A 73 6.31 -12.06 -6.92
CA VAL A 73 5.65 -11.08 -7.80
C VAL A 73 5.96 -11.34 -9.27
N PHE A 74 7.22 -11.28 -9.68
CA PHE A 74 7.58 -11.42 -11.10
C PHE A 74 7.14 -12.75 -11.75
N PRO A 75 7.13 -13.89 -11.06
CA PRO A 75 6.58 -15.12 -11.63
C PRO A 75 5.05 -15.13 -11.77
N ALA A 76 4.34 -14.36 -10.94
CA ALA A 76 2.88 -14.39 -10.88
C ALA A 76 2.19 -13.29 -11.70
N VAL A 77 2.86 -12.14 -11.90
CA VAL A 77 2.29 -11.04 -12.68
C VAL A 77 2.33 -11.35 -14.19
N PRO A 78 1.30 -10.95 -14.96
CA PRO A 78 1.31 -11.07 -16.41
C PRO A 78 2.50 -10.39 -17.08
N ARG A 79 2.88 -10.87 -18.26
CA ARG A 79 3.89 -10.20 -19.07
C ARG A 79 3.41 -8.81 -19.47
N ARG A 80 4.34 -7.84 -19.53
CA ARG A 80 4.08 -6.44 -19.89
C ARG A 80 3.20 -5.69 -18.88
N SER A 81 3.12 -6.15 -17.64
CA SER A 81 2.50 -5.37 -16.56
C SER A 81 3.36 -4.17 -16.16
N VAL A 82 2.69 -3.10 -15.73
CA VAL A 82 3.31 -1.96 -15.05
C VAL A 82 3.10 -2.15 -13.56
N ILE A 83 4.18 -2.12 -12.77
CA ILE A 83 4.10 -2.20 -11.31
C ILE A 83 4.25 -0.78 -10.76
N VAL A 84 3.22 -0.34 -10.02
CA VAL A 84 3.23 0.92 -9.28
C VAL A 84 3.51 0.61 -7.82
N ILE A 85 4.46 1.32 -7.22
CA ILE A 85 4.88 1.12 -5.84
C ILE A 85 4.94 2.48 -5.15
N ASP A 86 4.53 2.52 -3.89
CA ASP A 86 4.67 3.69 -3.04
C ASP A 86 6.13 3.99 -2.72
N ARG A 87 6.37 5.19 -2.18
CA ARG A 87 7.72 5.66 -1.89
C ARG A 87 8.15 5.26 -0.48
N ALA A 88 8.67 4.05 -0.34
CA ALA A 88 9.44 3.65 0.84
C ALA A 88 10.96 3.75 0.59
N THR A 89 11.74 4.08 1.62
CA THR A 89 13.21 4.22 1.52
C THR A 89 13.86 2.96 0.95
N TYR A 90 13.38 1.78 1.35
CA TYR A 90 13.85 0.48 0.88
C TYR A 90 13.40 0.09 -0.54
N HIS A 91 12.37 0.73 -1.12
CA HIS A 91 12.02 0.57 -2.54
C HIS A 91 13.01 1.31 -3.46
N THR A 92 13.74 2.29 -2.90
CA THR A 92 14.62 3.17 -3.67
C THR A 92 16.12 2.87 -3.48
N THR A 93 16.46 1.79 -2.78
CA THR A 93 17.84 1.37 -2.57
C THR A 93 18.51 1.07 -3.91
N LEU A 94 19.43 1.93 -4.32
CA LEU A 94 20.23 1.76 -5.52
C LEU A 94 21.43 0.86 -5.19
N THR A 95 21.61 -0.21 -5.96
CA THR A 95 22.87 -0.94 -6.00
C THR A 95 23.81 -0.28 -7.02
N ASP A 96 25.11 -0.53 -6.95
CA ASP A 96 26.05 0.01 -7.94
C ASP A 96 25.73 -0.45 -9.38
N ALA A 97 25.11 -1.62 -9.53
CA ALA A 97 24.63 -2.13 -10.81
C ALA A 97 23.34 -1.46 -11.32
N THR A 98 22.57 -0.78 -10.45
CA THR A 98 21.27 -0.17 -10.78
C THR A 98 21.25 1.35 -10.59
N LYS A 99 22.39 1.98 -10.30
CA LYS A 99 22.51 3.45 -10.34
C LYS A 99 22.21 3.91 -11.77
N PRO A 100 21.12 4.65 -12.01
CA PRO A 100 20.88 5.17 -13.34
C PRO A 100 22.00 6.16 -13.69
N ALA A 101 22.48 6.12 -14.94
CA ALA A 101 23.18 7.27 -15.51
C ALA A 101 22.21 8.45 -15.44
N ARG A 102 22.46 9.37 -14.51
CA ARG A 102 21.78 10.66 -14.25
C ARG A 102 20.47 10.85 -15.06
N SER A 103 19.42 10.10 -14.69
CA SER A 103 18.08 10.23 -15.29
C SER A 103 17.09 10.67 -14.22
N THR A 104 16.33 11.73 -14.52
CA THR A 104 15.39 12.41 -13.63
C THR A 104 13.96 11.87 -13.69
N PHE A 105 13.66 10.93 -14.59
CA PHE A 105 12.31 10.37 -14.70
C PHE A 105 12.13 9.15 -13.78
N LYS A 106 11.39 9.37 -12.68
CA LYS A 106 10.84 8.32 -11.83
C LYS A 106 9.34 8.56 -11.68
N LYS A 107 8.50 7.68 -12.22
CA LYS A 107 7.05 7.68 -11.94
C LYS A 107 6.85 7.04 -10.57
N ILE A 108 7.04 7.83 -9.53
CA ILE A 108 6.72 7.51 -8.14
C ILE A 108 5.43 8.27 -7.83
N LEU A 109 4.51 7.65 -7.10
CA LEU A 109 3.34 8.35 -6.57
C LEU A 109 3.77 9.63 -5.84
N PRO A 110 3.11 10.77 -6.04
CA PRO A 110 3.52 12.00 -5.40
C PRO A 110 3.48 11.83 -3.87
N VAL A 111 4.53 12.31 -3.21
CA VAL A 111 4.72 12.07 -1.77
C VAL A 111 3.59 12.73 -1.00
N GLY A 112 2.93 11.97 -0.13
CA GLY A 112 1.85 12.48 0.71
C GLY A 112 0.46 12.45 0.06
N HIS A 113 0.29 11.77 -1.07
CA HIS A 113 -1.00 11.58 -1.74
C HIS A 113 -1.47 10.11 -1.74
N PRO A 114 -1.83 9.55 -0.56
CA PRO A 114 -2.34 8.17 -0.48
C PRO A 114 -3.63 7.96 -1.28
N GLU A 115 -4.39 9.02 -1.59
CA GLU A 115 -5.58 8.98 -2.45
C GLU A 115 -5.30 8.58 -3.90
N LEU A 116 -4.04 8.69 -4.35
CA LEU A 116 -3.58 8.22 -5.65
C LEU A 116 -2.99 6.81 -5.59
N ASN A 117 -2.99 6.19 -4.40
CA ASN A 117 -2.46 4.85 -4.19
C ASN A 117 -3.60 3.88 -3.85
N PRO A 118 -4.13 3.13 -4.84
CA PRO A 118 -5.28 2.28 -4.60
C PRO A 118 -4.99 1.25 -3.49
N ILE A 119 -3.72 0.83 -3.31
CA ILE A 119 -3.39 -0.22 -2.32
C ILE A 119 -3.61 0.24 -0.88
N GLU A 120 -3.59 1.54 -0.62
CA GLU A 120 -3.94 2.09 0.68
C GLU A 120 -5.41 1.88 1.01
N MET A 121 -6.30 1.96 0.02
CA MET A 121 -7.73 1.66 0.19
C MET A 121 -7.94 0.17 0.48
N ALA A 122 -7.25 -0.70 -0.26
CA ALA A 122 -7.27 -2.14 0.02
C ALA A 122 -6.76 -2.46 1.43
N TRP A 123 -5.69 -1.80 1.88
CA TRP A 123 -5.21 -1.93 3.26
C TRP A 123 -6.19 -1.36 4.29
N GLY A 124 -6.89 -0.27 3.96
CA GLY A 124 -7.99 0.27 4.77
C GLY A 124 -9.07 -0.78 5.02
N TYR A 125 -9.52 -1.45 3.95
CA TYR A 125 -10.50 -2.54 4.04
C TYR A 125 -9.99 -3.71 4.91
N VAL A 126 -8.78 -4.22 4.65
CA VAL A 126 -8.23 -5.35 5.42
C VAL A 126 -8.12 -5.00 6.90
N LYS A 127 -7.64 -3.80 7.24
CA LYS A 127 -7.56 -3.32 8.63
C LYS A 127 -8.94 -3.25 9.28
N ALA A 128 -9.94 -2.72 8.57
CA ALA A 128 -11.32 -2.66 9.05
C ALA A 128 -11.92 -4.05 9.29
N TYR A 129 -11.70 -4.97 8.35
CA TYR A 129 -12.15 -6.36 8.45
C TYR A 129 -11.63 -7.04 9.71
N VAL A 130 -10.31 -6.92 9.94
CA VAL A 130 -9.63 -7.48 11.11
C VAL A 130 -10.12 -6.81 12.39
N ALA A 131 -10.16 -5.49 12.45
CA ALA A 131 -10.55 -4.75 13.64
C ALA A 131 -11.98 -5.10 14.11
N LYS A 132 -12.91 -5.26 13.17
CA LYS A 132 -14.31 -5.61 13.47
C LYS A 132 -14.50 -7.03 14.02
N ARG A 133 -13.55 -7.94 13.77
CA ARG A 133 -13.67 -9.38 14.07
C ARG A 133 -12.65 -9.88 15.09
N ASN A 134 -11.63 -9.10 15.41
CA ASN A 134 -10.60 -9.48 16.35
C ASN A 134 -11.10 -9.39 17.80
N ASN A 135 -11.68 -10.49 18.29
CA ASN A 135 -12.21 -10.59 19.66
C ASN A 135 -11.20 -11.12 20.68
N THR A 136 -10.07 -11.68 20.22
CA THR A 136 -9.07 -12.32 21.10
C THR A 136 -7.85 -11.45 21.37
N PHE A 137 -7.65 -10.39 20.57
CA PHE A 137 -6.46 -9.54 20.57
C PHE A 137 -5.14 -10.31 20.41
N SER A 138 -5.19 -11.53 19.87
CA SER A 138 -4.01 -12.36 19.62
C SER A 138 -3.51 -12.16 18.19
N LEU A 139 -2.19 -12.19 18.02
CA LEU A 139 -1.59 -12.04 16.68
C LEU A 139 -1.93 -13.20 15.74
N ALA A 140 -2.18 -14.40 16.30
CA ALA A 140 -2.63 -15.55 15.53
C ALA A 140 -4.01 -15.33 14.91
N GLU A 141 -4.94 -14.72 15.66
CA GLU A 141 -6.26 -14.39 15.14
C GLU A 141 -6.19 -13.23 14.14
N VAL A 142 -5.36 -12.23 14.40
CA VAL A 142 -5.09 -11.14 13.43
C VAL A 142 -4.56 -11.71 12.11
N GLU A 143 -3.62 -12.66 12.16
CA GLU A 143 -3.09 -13.33 10.97
C GLU A 143 -4.17 -14.12 10.22
N ARG A 144 -4.96 -14.93 10.95
CA ARG A 144 -6.07 -15.68 10.35
C ARG A 144 -7.07 -14.76 9.66
N LEU A 145 -7.49 -13.68 10.32
CA LEU A 145 -8.42 -12.69 9.79
C LEU A 145 -7.84 -11.91 8.60
N ALA A 146 -6.54 -11.61 8.62
CA ALA A 146 -5.87 -10.95 7.50
C ALA A 146 -5.84 -11.85 6.25
N HIS A 147 -5.56 -13.14 6.43
CA HIS A 147 -5.68 -14.12 5.34
C HIS A 147 -7.09 -14.16 4.77
N GLU A 148 -8.10 -14.28 5.65
CA GLU A 148 -9.51 -14.31 5.27
C GLU A 148 -9.95 -13.03 4.54
N ALA A 149 -9.56 -11.85 5.03
CA ALA A 149 -9.86 -10.57 4.40
C ALA A 149 -9.28 -10.46 2.99
N LEU A 150 -8.03 -10.90 2.81
CA LEU A 150 -7.36 -10.89 1.50
C LEU A 150 -7.97 -11.89 0.53
N ASP A 151 -8.43 -13.05 1.01
CA ASP A 151 -9.01 -14.10 0.18
C ASP A 151 -10.48 -13.81 -0.18
N THR A 152 -11.17 -12.99 0.64
CA THR A 152 -12.54 -12.50 0.34
C THR A 152 -12.55 -11.21 -0.46
N PHE A 153 -11.41 -10.53 -0.60
CA PHE A 153 -11.29 -9.27 -1.33
C PHE A 153 -11.57 -9.48 -2.81
N ASP A 154 -12.64 -8.87 -3.32
CA ASP A 154 -13.11 -9.16 -4.66
C ASP A 154 -12.49 -8.22 -5.71
N ALA A 155 -12.44 -8.68 -6.96
CA ALA A 155 -11.90 -7.91 -8.09
C ALA A 155 -12.73 -6.65 -8.39
N SER A 156 -14.02 -6.65 -8.10
CA SER A 156 -14.91 -5.51 -8.36
C SER A 156 -14.67 -4.37 -7.39
N GLN A 157 -14.45 -4.66 -6.11
CA GLN A 157 -13.95 -3.70 -5.11
C GLN A 157 -12.62 -3.14 -5.59
N TRP A 158 -11.75 -4.01 -6.13
CA TRP A 158 -10.44 -3.55 -6.55
C TRP A 158 -10.52 -2.54 -7.70
N ALA A 159 -11.33 -2.87 -8.71
CA ALA A 159 -11.61 -2.00 -9.84
C ALA A 159 -12.21 -0.65 -9.41
N ARG A 160 -13.08 -0.62 -8.38
CA ARG A 160 -13.62 0.63 -7.83
C ARG A 160 -12.55 1.53 -7.23
N TYR A 161 -11.56 0.96 -6.54
CA TYR A 161 -10.47 1.77 -5.97
C TYR A 161 -9.53 2.30 -7.07
N GLU A 162 -9.27 1.52 -8.11
CA GLU A 162 -8.57 2.04 -9.30
C GLU A 162 -9.34 3.18 -9.97
N ASP A 163 -10.65 2.99 -10.21
CA ASP A 163 -11.51 3.99 -10.83
C ASP A 163 -11.58 5.28 -9.98
N HIS A 164 -11.56 5.16 -8.65
CA HIS A 164 -11.45 6.29 -7.72
C HIS A 164 -10.13 7.04 -7.91
N CYS A 165 -8.98 6.35 -7.90
CA CYS A 165 -7.68 6.98 -8.07
C CYS A 165 -7.56 7.67 -9.44
N ILE A 166 -8.10 7.07 -10.50
CA ILE A 166 -8.14 7.69 -11.85
C ILE A 166 -8.99 8.97 -11.83
N LYS A 167 -10.15 8.95 -11.16
CA LYS A 167 -11.00 10.13 -11.03
C LYS A 167 -10.29 11.25 -10.26
N VAL A 168 -9.62 10.93 -9.16
CA VAL A 168 -8.87 11.89 -8.36
C VAL A 168 -7.69 12.46 -9.15
N GLU A 169 -6.94 11.63 -9.89
CA GLU A 169 -5.87 12.06 -10.79
C GLU A 169 -6.41 13.05 -11.84
N GLN A 170 -7.54 12.73 -12.47
CA GLN A 170 -8.17 13.60 -13.46
C GLN A 170 -8.61 14.94 -12.86
N MET A 171 -9.12 14.94 -11.62
CA MET A 171 -9.43 16.18 -10.91
C MET A 171 -8.18 17.05 -10.75
N PHE A 172 -7.06 16.49 -10.28
CA PHE A 172 -5.82 17.27 -10.13
C PHE A 172 -5.32 17.84 -11.47
N ILE A 173 -5.40 17.06 -12.55
CA ILE A 173 -5.00 17.51 -13.89
C ILE A 173 -5.87 18.70 -14.33
N THR A 174 -7.19 18.58 -14.23
CA THR A 174 -8.11 19.65 -14.65
C THR A 174 -7.87 20.94 -13.87
N HIS A 175 -7.70 20.89 -12.55
CA HIS A 175 -7.42 22.10 -11.76
C HIS A 175 -6.04 22.70 -12.06
N ALA A 176 -5.05 21.87 -12.41
CA ALA A 176 -3.74 22.36 -12.81
C ALA A 176 -3.80 23.09 -14.16
N ASP A 177 -4.56 22.55 -15.12
CA ASP A 177 -4.78 23.18 -16.42
C ASP A 177 -5.53 24.52 -16.28
N GLU A 178 -6.57 24.58 -15.44
CA GLU A 178 -7.29 25.81 -15.12
C GLU A 178 -6.37 26.87 -14.49
N ALA A 179 -5.57 26.50 -13.48
CA ALA A 179 -4.64 27.41 -12.83
C ALA A 179 -3.54 27.93 -13.78
N ALA A 180 -3.14 27.13 -14.77
CA ALA A 180 -2.17 27.54 -15.78
C ALA A 180 -2.75 28.56 -16.78
N LEU A 181 -4.06 28.51 -17.03
CA LEU A 181 -4.77 29.50 -17.85
C LEU A 181 -4.94 30.84 -17.11
N ASP A 182 -5.25 30.81 -15.81
CA ASP A 182 -5.44 32.02 -14.98
C ASP A 182 -4.13 32.80 -14.70
N MET A 183 -2.97 32.16 -14.84
CA MET A 183 -1.65 32.81 -14.66
C MET A 183 -1.08 33.38 -15.96
N GLY A 184 -1.86 33.34 -17.05
CA GLY A 184 -1.52 33.88 -18.36
C GLY A 184 -2.36 35.10 -18.73
N ASP A 185 -2.28 36.18 -17.94
CA ASP A 185 -2.72 37.55 -18.29
C ASP A 185 -1.75 38.60 -17.72
#